data_AF-A0A7V2MX25-F1
#
_entry.id   AF-A0A7V2MX25-F1
#
_cell.length_a   1.000
_cell.length_b   1.000
_cell.length_c   1.000
_cell.angle_alpha   90.00
_cell.angle_beta   90.00
_cell.angle_gamma   90.00
#
_symmetry.space_group_name_H-M   'P 1'
#
loop_
_entity.id
_entity.type
_entity.pdbx_description
1 polymer ?
#
loop_
_entity_poly.entity_id
_entity_poly.type
_entity_poly.pdbx_seq_one_letter_code
_entity_poly.pdbx_strand_id
1 'polypeptide(L)'
;WAALGARYVGDPGGLVGTAYGIMVLVKGALLLAALVLAGVNARLVRRAPTLGGTRRLARLVEAELGLALTALLVAGSLTSLPPAVDLVAERAAPAEVLARFQLGAPRLAGPPIAQLLREADPLLAPVGERKAVERAWSETNHHWAGLVVLVMGGLACLERVGWRAARHWPLAFLALAAFLFVRSDPRAWPLGPAGVWESMLLPDVLQHRLFIGLIVGFALFEWAVRTGRLAARPWAFVFPALCAVGGALLLAHSHAMADLKAEFLTEVTHAPLGLLGVLIGWARWLEVRLPEAGPAPGWVWRGALAAVGALLLLYREG
;
A
#
# COMPACT_ATOMS: atom_id res chain seq x y z
N TRP A 1 0.02 27.15 -9.18
CA TRP A 1 -0.23 25.70 -9.04
C TRP A 1 -1.56 25.38 -8.37
N ALA A 2 -1.84 25.84 -7.14
CA ALA A 2 -3.13 25.60 -6.46
C ALA A 2 -4.36 26.05 -7.28
N ALA A 3 -4.28 27.23 -7.91
CA ALA A 3 -5.34 27.75 -8.78
C ALA A 3 -5.56 26.95 -10.07
N LEU A 4 -4.53 26.27 -10.60
CA LEU A 4 -4.66 25.43 -11.79
C LEU A 4 -5.28 24.07 -11.41
N GLY A 5 -4.80 23.45 -10.33
CA GLY A 5 -5.37 22.20 -9.81
C GLY A 5 -6.84 22.33 -9.42
N ALA A 6 -7.23 23.46 -8.81
CA ALA A 6 -8.63 23.74 -8.50
C ALA A 6 -9.53 23.76 -9.75
N ARG A 7 -9.03 24.22 -10.89
CA ARG A 7 -9.79 24.23 -12.17
C ARG A 7 -10.00 22.83 -12.73
N TYR A 8 -8.99 21.96 -12.66
CA TYR A 8 -9.10 20.57 -13.13
C TYR A 8 -9.91 19.68 -12.18
N VAL A 9 -10.02 20.06 -10.90
CA VAL A 9 -10.88 19.39 -9.91
C VAL A 9 -12.35 19.86 -10.01
N GLY A 10 -12.57 21.17 -10.21
CA GLY A 10 -13.89 21.79 -10.28
C GLY A 10 -14.50 22.05 -8.91
N ASP A 11 -14.85 21.01 -8.17
CA ASP A 11 -15.58 21.08 -6.89
C ASP A 11 -15.20 19.93 -5.92
N PRO A 12 -15.63 19.97 -4.64
CA PRO A 12 -15.29 18.93 -3.68
C PRO A 12 -15.71 17.51 -4.08
N GLY A 13 -16.80 17.35 -4.84
CA GLY A 13 -17.23 16.06 -5.36
C GLY A 13 -16.26 15.52 -6.41
N GLY A 14 -15.68 16.39 -7.24
CA GLY A 14 -14.57 16.04 -8.14
C GLY A 14 -13.33 15.55 -7.38
N LEU A 15 -13.04 16.14 -6.21
CA LEU A 15 -11.87 15.79 -5.40
C LEU A 15 -11.97 14.41 -4.76
N VAL A 16 -13.17 13.99 -4.34
CA VAL A 16 -13.37 12.73 -3.60
C VAL A 16 -14.08 11.64 -4.40
N GLY A 17 -14.64 11.96 -5.56
CA GLY A 17 -15.46 11.05 -6.38
C GLY A 17 -14.80 10.62 -7.69
N THR A 18 -13.51 10.93 -7.90
CA THR A 18 -12.76 10.61 -9.13
C THR A 18 -11.34 10.18 -8.84
N ALA A 19 -10.78 9.35 -9.73
CA ALA A 19 -9.38 8.92 -9.75
C ALA A 19 -8.42 10.13 -9.74
N TYR A 20 -8.70 11.13 -10.60
CA TYR A 20 -7.94 12.36 -10.67
C TYR A 20 -7.92 13.09 -9.32
N GLY A 21 -9.08 13.23 -8.67
CA GLY A 21 -9.22 13.91 -7.39
C GLY A 21 -8.41 13.24 -6.27
N ILE A 22 -8.53 11.92 -6.12
CA ILE A 22 -7.78 11.18 -5.09
C ILE A 22 -6.26 11.23 -5.34
N MET A 23 -5.82 11.18 -6.59
CA MET A 23 -4.42 11.32 -6.95
C MET A 23 -3.87 12.73 -6.68
N VAL A 24 -4.69 13.78 -6.86
CA VAL A 24 -4.34 15.14 -6.40
C VAL A 24 -4.15 15.18 -4.88
N LEU A 25 -5.04 14.53 -4.11
CA LEU A 25 -4.92 14.45 -2.65
C LEU A 25 -3.64 13.72 -2.22
N VAL A 26 -3.33 12.56 -2.81
CA VAL A 26 -2.12 11.79 -2.52
C VAL A 26 -0.87 12.60 -2.84
N LYS A 27 -0.82 13.23 -4.01
CA LYS A 27 0.30 14.11 -4.39
C LYS A 27 0.45 15.28 -3.40
N GLY A 28 -0.66 15.88 -2.98
CA GLY A 28 -0.68 16.92 -1.95
C GLY A 28 -0.10 16.44 -0.61
N ALA A 29 -0.48 15.24 -0.17
CA ALA A 29 0.03 14.63 1.06
C ALA A 29 1.54 14.34 0.98
N LEU A 30 2.02 13.78 -0.14
CA LEU A 30 3.44 13.52 -0.38
C LEU A 30 4.24 14.83 -0.40
N LEU A 31 3.72 15.87 -1.07
CA LEU A 31 4.36 17.18 -1.12
C LEU A 31 4.41 17.84 0.26
N LEU A 32 3.33 17.76 1.04
CA LEU A 32 3.30 18.26 2.41
C LEU A 32 4.36 17.57 3.27
N ALA A 33 4.47 16.24 3.18
CA ALA A 33 5.49 15.48 3.90
C ALA A 33 6.91 15.89 3.49
N ALA A 34 7.17 16.06 2.19
CA ALA A 34 8.44 16.55 1.69
C ALA A 34 8.75 17.98 2.18
N LEU A 35 7.77 18.89 2.18
CA LEU A 35 7.91 20.26 2.68
C LEU A 35 8.17 20.32 4.19
N VAL A 36 7.58 19.42 4.97
CA VAL A 36 7.90 19.29 6.40
C VAL A 36 9.37 18.93 6.60
N LEU A 37 9.89 17.96 5.83
CA LEU A 37 11.32 17.62 5.87
C LEU A 37 12.20 18.77 5.38
N ALA A 38 11.82 19.46 4.30
CA ALA A 38 12.51 20.64 3.79
C ALA A 38 12.58 21.76 4.84
N GLY A 39 11.50 21.98 5.60
CA GLY A 39 11.45 22.92 6.71
C GLY A 39 12.40 22.54 7.85
N VAL A 40 12.51 21.25 8.18
CA VAL A 40 13.50 20.74 9.16
C VAL A 40 14.91 20.96 8.63
N ASN A 41 15.17 20.66 7.37
CA ASN A 41 16.46 20.84 6.70
C ASN A 41 16.89 22.31 6.68
N ALA A 42 15.98 23.23 6.33
CA ALA A 42 16.25 24.67 6.34
C ALA A 42 16.62 25.18 7.74
N ARG A 43 15.95 24.69 8.79
CA ARG A 43 16.30 25.03 10.18
C ARG A 43 17.68 24.50 10.59
N LEU A 44 18.05 23.31 10.12
CA LEU A 44 19.39 22.74 10.38
C LEU A 44 20.50 23.54 9.69
N VAL A 45 20.30 23.93 8.42
CA VAL A 45 21.26 24.75 7.66
C VAL A 45 21.45 26.13 8.32
N ARG A 46 20.37 26.79 8.73
CA ARG A 46 20.43 28.11 9.40
C ARG A 46 21.18 28.10 10.73
N ARG A 47 21.31 26.95 11.38
CA ARG A 47 22.04 26.80 12.65
C ARG A 47 23.56 26.60 12.47
N ALA A 48 24.09 26.78 11.26
CA ALA A 48 25.48 26.52 10.87
C ALA A 48 25.89 25.06 11.17
N PRO A 49 25.71 24.12 10.23
CA PRO A 49 25.88 22.71 10.50
C PRO A 49 27.33 22.37 10.84
N THR A 50 27.53 21.69 11.97
CA THR A 50 28.78 20.94 12.25
C THR A 50 28.91 19.77 11.26
N LEU A 51 30.07 19.09 11.20
CA LEU A 51 30.23 17.87 10.38
C LEU A 51 29.12 16.82 10.63
N GLY A 52 28.69 16.68 11.89
CA GLY A 52 27.54 15.83 12.25
C GLY A 52 26.20 16.37 11.73
N GLY A 53 26.01 17.70 11.77
CA GLY A 53 24.88 18.38 11.16
C GLY A 53 24.78 18.16 9.65
N THR A 54 25.90 18.17 8.93
CA THR A 54 25.96 17.90 7.48
C THR A 54 25.52 16.47 7.15
N ARG A 55 25.97 15.48 7.93
CA ARG A 55 25.54 14.07 7.76
C ARG A 55 24.05 13.88 8.05
N ARG A 56 23.53 14.55 9.10
CA ARG A 56 22.10 14.53 9.42
C ARG A 56 21.27 15.15 8.30
N LEU A 57 21.70 16.29 7.78
CA LEU A 57 21.08 16.96 6.64
C LEU A 57 21.01 16.03 5.43
N ALA A 58 22.12 15.41 5.04
CA ALA A 58 22.16 14.50 3.89
C ALA A 58 21.14 13.36 4.00
N ARG A 59 21.01 12.73 5.18
CA ARG A 59 20.07 11.64 5.43
C ARG A 59 18.60 12.07 5.40
N LEU A 60 18.30 13.29 5.84
CA LEU A 60 16.95 13.85 5.73
C LEU A 60 16.62 14.22 4.28
N VAL A 61 17.60 14.74 3.53
CA VAL A 61 17.47 15.04 2.11
C VAL A 61 17.22 13.77 1.28
N GLU A 62 17.82 12.62 1.64
CA GLU A 62 17.49 11.33 1.00
C GLU A 62 15.98 11.04 1.06
N ALA A 63 15.36 11.18 2.23
CA ALA A 63 13.93 10.93 2.41
C ALA A 63 13.05 12.01 1.77
N GLU A 64 13.47 13.28 1.85
CA GLU A 64 12.80 14.38 1.16
C GLU A 64 12.76 14.17 -0.35
N LEU A 65 13.93 13.85 -0.96
CA LEU A 65 14.05 13.55 -2.38
C LEU A 65 13.18 12.36 -2.76
N GLY A 66 13.20 11.30 -1.94
CA GLY A 66 12.36 10.13 -2.12
C GLY A 66 10.85 10.43 -2.22
N LEU A 67 10.36 11.24 -1.28
CA LEU A 67 8.97 11.70 -1.28
C LEU A 67 8.66 12.60 -2.48
N ALA A 68 9.58 13.51 -2.84
CA ALA A 68 9.44 14.39 -3.99
C ALA A 68 9.40 13.61 -5.32
N LEU A 69 10.29 12.63 -5.50
CA LEU A 69 10.30 11.75 -6.67
C LEU A 69 9.01 10.95 -6.76
N THR A 70 8.51 10.44 -5.64
CA THR A 70 7.22 9.73 -5.63
C THR A 70 6.06 10.65 -6.01
N ALA A 71 6.06 11.90 -5.54
CA ALA A 71 5.07 12.90 -5.94
C ALA A 71 5.16 13.27 -7.44
N LEU A 72 6.34 13.17 -8.05
CA LEU A 72 6.52 13.31 -9.50
C LEU A 72 5.98 12.09 -10.26
N LEU A 73 6.17 10.88 -9.76
CA LEU A 73 5.57 9.67 -10.35
C LEU A 73 4.04 9.74 -10.34
N VAL A 74 3.45 10.12 -9.21
CA VAL A 74 2.00 10.37 -9.09
C VAL A 74 1.55 11.48 -10.06
N ALA A 75 2.38 12.50 -10.29
CA ALA A 75 2.09 13.51 -11.30
C ALA A 75 2.03 12.93 -12.71
N GLY A 76 2.88 11.94 -13.02
CA GLY A 76 2.82 11.18 -14.27
C GLY A 76 1.48 10.45 -14.42
N SER A 77 1.05 9.71 -13.40
CA SER A 77 -0.24 9.00 -13.40
C SER A 77 -1.45 9.95 -13.50
N LEU A 78 -1.35 11.15 -12.91
CA LEU A 78 -2.38 12.18 -13.09
C LEU A 78 -2.55 12.62 -14.55
N THR A 79 -1.50 12.53 -15.38
CA THR A 79 -1.60 12.93 -16.81
C THR A 79 -2.31 11.89 -17.68
N SER A 80 -2.45 10.66 -17.20
CA SER A 80 -3.23 9.61 -17.88
C SER A 80 -4.68 9.56 -17.45
N LEU A 81 -5.09 10.37 -16.46
CA LEU A 81 -6.47 10.41 -15.97
C LEU A 81 -7.22 11.63 -16.53
N PRO A 82 -8.50 11.47 -16.92
CA PRO A 82 -9.32 12.61 -17.29
C PRO A 82 -9.47 13.56 -16.09
N PRO A 83 -9.38 14.89 -16.29
CA PRO A 83 -9.66 15.85 -15.24
C PRO A 83 -11.01 15.61 -14.58
N ALA A 84 -11.09 15.79 -13.25
CA ALA A 84 -12.33 15.56 -12.53
C ALA A 84 -13.47 16.48 -12.99
N VAL A 85 -13.16 17.69 -13.47
CA VAL A 85 -14.13 18.65 -14.04
C VAL A 85 -14.84 18.10 -15.28
N ASP A 86 -14.22 17.18 -16.02
CA ASP A 86 -14.79 16.57 -17.23
C ASP A 86 -15.67 15.35 -16.90
N LEU A 87 -15.65 14.86 -15.66
CA LEU A 87 -16.29 13.60 -15.25
C LEU A 87 -17.59 13.76 -14.46
N VAL A 88 -18.27 14.91 -14.51
CA VAL A 88 -19.42 15.22 -13.62
C VAL A 88 -20.48 14.11 -13.55
N ALA A 89 -20.81 13.47 -14.68
CA ALA A 89 -21.82 12.40 -14.74
C ALA A 89 -21.32 11.03 -14.25
N GLU A 90 -20.02 10.78 -14.32
CA GLU A 90 -19.39 9.49 -14.00
C GLU A 90 -18.70 9.49 -12.62
N ARG A 91 -18.87 10.56 -11.83
CA ARG A 91 -18.32 10.61 -10.48
C ARG A 91 -19.02 9.61 -9.56
N ALA A 92 -18.25 9.00 -8.68
CA ALA A 92 -18.85 8.31 -7.55
C ALA A 92 -19.41 9.32 -6.55
N ALA A 93 -20.61 9.04 -6.02
CA ALA A 93 -21.16 9.80 -4.92
C ALA A 93 -20.34 9.58 -3.64
N PRO A 94 -20.24 10.57 -2.74
CA PRO A 94 -19.55 10.39 -1.47
C PRO A 94 -20.03 9.19 -0.64
N ALA A 95 -21.32 8.87 -0.73
CA ALA A 95 -21.90 7.68 -0.08
C ALA A 95 -21.33 6.36 -0.65
N GLU A 96 -21.09 6.29 -1.95
CA GLU A 96 -20.51 5.10 -2.60
C GLU A 96 -19.03 4.93 -2.22
N VAL A 97 -18.31 6.03 -2.06
CA VAL A 97 -16.92 6.03 -1.55
C VAL A 97 -16.88 5.57 -0.11
N LEU A 98 -17.74 6.13 0.75
CA LEU A 98 -17.83 5.72 2.16
C LEU A 98 -18.28 4.26 2.30
N ALA A 99 -19.12 3.76 1.40
CA ALA A 99 -19.54 2.37 1.41
C ALA A 99 -18.37 1.39 1.21
N ARG A 100 -17.22 1.83 0.67
CA ARG A 100 -15.98 1.04 0.57
C ARG A 100 -15.22 0.92 1.89
N PHE A 101 -15.57 1.72 2.89
CA PHE A 101 -14.92 1.77 4.20
C PHE A 101 -15.95 1.62 5.32
N GLN A 102 -16.30 0.39 5.66
CA GLN A 102 -17.31 0.12 6.69
C GLN A 102 -16.69 -0.44 7.96
N LEU A 103 -17.09 0.14 9.09
CA LEU A 103 -16.88 -0.45 10.40
C LEU A 103 -17.82 -1.64 10.56
N GLY A 104 -17.28 -2.79 10.90
CA GLY A 104 -18.07 -4.00 11.14
C GLY A 104 -17.17 -5.21 11.39
N ALA A 105 -17.79 -6.34 11.73
CA ALA A 105 -17.05 -7.59 11.87
C ALA A 105 -16.40 -7.96 10.53
N PRO A 106 -15.12 -8.41 10.53
CA PRO A 106 -14.49 -8.89 9.31
C PRO A 106 -15.18 -10.17 8.83
N ARG A 107 -15.46 -10.23 7.53
CA ARG A 107 -15.82 -11.46 6.83
C ARG A 107 -14.58 -12.37 6.75
N LEU A 108 -14.52 -13.36 7.63
CA LEU A 108 -13.44 -14.37 7.64
C LEU A 108 -13.84 -15.70 6.98
N ALA A 109 -15.12 -15.85 6.64
CA ALA A 109 -15.66 -16.99 5.89
C ALA A 109 -16.05 -16.51 4.48
N GLY A 110 -15.35 -17.03 3.49
CA GLY A 110 -15.62 -16.77 2.07
C GLY A 110 -16.60 -17.77 1.47
N PRO A 111 -17.02 -17.56 0.22
CA PRO A 111 -17.87 -18.52 -0.48
C PRO A 111 -17.16 -19.88 -0.66
N PRO A 112 -17.91 -21.00 -0.71
CA PRO A 112 -17.35 -22.30 -1.04
C PRO A 112 -16.66 -22.28 -2.42
N ILE A 113 -15.51 -22.95 -2.55
CA ILE A 113 -14.74 -22.99 -3.81
C ILE A 113 -15.59 -23.51 -4.97
N ALA A 114 -16.39 -24.56 -4.74
CA ALA A 114 -17.26 -25.11 -5.77
C ALA A 114 -18.31 -24.10 -6.26
N GLN A 115 -18.80 -23.20 -5.40
CA GLN A 115 -19.70 -22.13 -5.80
C GLN A 115 -18.95 -21.10 -6.64
N LEU A 116 -17.78 -20.65 -6.16
CA LEU A 116 -16.94 -19.67 -6.84
C LEU A 116 -16.54 -20.15 -8.24
N LEU A 117 -16.15 -21.41 -8.39
CA LEU A 117 -15.79 -21.98 -9.70
C LEU A 117 -16.95 -22.06 -10.68
N ARG A 118 -18.18 -22.30 -10.20
CA ARG A 118 -19.39 -22.35 -11.05
C ARG A 118 -19.85 -20.97 -11.49
N GLU A 119 -19.72 -19.98 -10.61
CA GLU A 119 -20.32 -18.67 -10.81
C GLU A 119 -19.33 -17.63 -11.33
N ALA A 120 -18.03 -17.68 -10.99
CA ALA A 120 -17.03 -16.71 -11.44
C ALA A 120 -16.83 -16.74 -12.96
N ASP A 121 -16.54 -15.59 -13.56
CA ASP A 121 -16.28 -15.49 -15.01
C ASP A 121 -14.97 -16.16 -15.39
N PRO A 122 -14.86 -16.90 -16.51
CA PRO A 122 -13.62 -17.53 -16.97
C PRO A 122 -12.42 -16.57 -16.98
N LEU A 123 -11.19 -17.06 -16.79
CA LEU A 123 -10.00 -16.20 -16.65
C LEU A 123 -9.74 -15.31 -17.88
N LEU A 124 -10.12 -15.82 -19.06
CA LEU A 124 -10.00 -15.13 -20.34
C LEU A 124 -11.29 -14.43 -20.76
N ALA A 125 -12.32 -14.41 -19.90
CA ALA A 125 -13.52 -13.65 -20.19
C ALA A 125 -13.16 -12.15 -20.24
N PRO A 126 -13.80 -11.37 -21.13
CA PRO A 126 -13.72 -9.92 -21.06
C PRO A 126 -14.05 -9.45 -19.65
N VAL A 127 -13.35 -8.43 -19.16
CA VAL A 127 -13.60 -7.90 -17.82
C VAL A 127 -15.03 -7.35 -17.76
N GLY A 128 -15.91 -8.11 -17.12
CA GLY A 128 -17.31 -7.77 -16.91
C GLY A 128 -17.56 -7.21 -15.50
N GLU A 129 -18.83 -7.02 -15.16
CA GLU A 129 -19.21 -6.66 -13.80
C GLU A 129 -18.83 -7.80 -12.83
N ARG A 130 -18.07 -7.47 -11.79
CA ARG A 130 -17.62 -8.46 -10.81
C ARG A 130 -18.81 -9.02 -10.03
N LYS A 131 -18.97 -10.35 -10.06
CA LYS A 131 -20.12 -11.05 -9.45
C LYS A 131 -20.07 -11.01 -7.93
N ALA A 132 -21.23 -11.13 -7.28
CA ALA A 132 -21.33 -11.10 -5.82
C ALA A 132 -20.43 -12.14 -5.12
N VAL A 133 -20.28 -13.33 -5.70
CA VAL A 133 -19.40 -14.39 -5.19
C VAL A 133 -17.91 -13.99 -5.27
N GLU A 134 -17.50 -13.27 -6.31
CA GLU A 134 -16.14 -12.79 -6.51
C GLU A 134 -15.84 -11.62 -5.55
N ARG A 135 -16.80 -10.72 -5.36
CA ARG A 135 -16.75 -9.65 -4.34
C ARG A 135 -16.59 -10.24 -2.94
N ALA A 136 -17.41 -11.22 -2.58
CA ALA A 136 -17.32 -11.89 -1.27
C ALA A 136 -15.98 -12.63 -1.06
N TRP A 137 -15.45 -13.24 -2.13
CA TRP A 137 -14.12 -13.89 -2.12
C TRP A 137 -13.00 -12.89 -1.85
N SER A 138 -12.97 -11.80 -2.61
CA SER A 138 -11.97 -10.75 -2.52
C SER A 138 -12.06 -10.01 -1.18
N GLU A 139 -13.26 -9.65 -0.70
CA GLU A 139 -13.47 -9.05 0.62
C GLU A 139 -12.93 -9.96 1.75
N THR A 140 -13.18 -11.27 1.67
CA THR A 140 -12.65 -12.24 2.64
C THR A 140 -11.11 -12.26 2.63
N ASN A 141 -10.51 -12.19 1.45
CA ASN A 141 -9.06 -12.15 1.30
C ASN A 141 -8.47 -10.86 1.89
N HIS A 142 -9.10 -9.72 1.64
CA HIS A 142 -8.69 -8.43 2.22
C HIS A 142 -8.78 -8.44 3.74
N HIS A 143 -9.84 -9.01 4.33
CA HIS A 143 -9.98 -9.08 5.78
C HIS A 143 -8.94 -9.98 6.45
N TRP A 144 -8.66 -11.15 5.88
CA TRP A 144 -7.60 -12.01 6.40
C TRP A 144 -6.22 -11.34 6.29
N ALA A 145 -5.92 -10.72 5.15
CA ALA A 145 -4.69 -9.95 4.99
C ALA A 145 -4.61 -8.79 5.99
N GLY A 146 -5.72 -8.07 6.17
CA GLY A 146 -5.84 -6.96 7.12
C GLY A 146 -5.61 -7.39 8.56
N LEU A 147 -6.16 -8.53 8.99
CA LEU A 147 -5.93 -9.08 10.31
C LEU A 147 -4.45 -9.40 10.54
N VAL A 148 -3.82 -10.09 9.59
CA VAL A 148 -2.39 -10.46 9.69
C VAL A 148 -1.51 -9.21 9.72
N VAL A 149 -1.77 -8.23 8.86
CA VAL A 149 -1.01 -6.97 8.80
C VAL A 149 -1.24 -6.09 10.03
N LEU A 150 -2.46 -6.08 10.57
CA LEU A 150 -2.76 -5.36 11.82
C LEU A 150 -2.02 -5.98 13.01
N VAL A 151 -2.03 -7.31 13.13
CA VAL A 151 -1.25 -8.03 14.15
C VAL A 151 0.24 -7.70 13.99
N MET A 152 0.73 -7.70 12.76
CA MET A 152 2.12 -7.37 12.45
C MET A 152 2.50 -5.94 12.89
N GLY A 153 1.69 -4.93 12.55
CA GLY A 153 1.88 -3.55 13.00
C GLY A 153 1.80 -3.40 14.53
N GLY A 154 0.85 -4.10 15.15
CA GLY A 154 0.71 -4.16 16.61
C GLY A 154 1.94 -4.76 17.29
N LEU A 155 2.46 -5.88 16.79
CA LEU A 155 3.69 -6.49 17.30
C LEU A 155 4.91 -5.59 17.08
N ALA A 156 5.00 -4.89 15.93
CA ALA A 156 6.06 -3.92 15.70
C ALA A 156 6.02 -2.75 16.70
N CYS A 157 4.83 -2.28 17.08
CA CYS A 157 4.63 -1.31 18.17
C CYS A 157 5.03 -1.89 19.54
N LEU A 158 4.63 -3.12 19.84
CA LEU A 158 4.95 -3.80 21.10
C LEU A 158 6.46 -4.05 21.28
N GLU A 159 7.15 -4.42 20.21
CA GLU A 159 8.61 -4.56 20.19
C GLU A 159 9.27 -3.23 20.57
N ARG A 160 8.74 -2.11 20.05
CA ARG A 160 9.28 -0.77 20.31
C ARG A 160 9.17 -0.35 21.78
N VAL A 161 8.11 -0.74 22.47
CA VAL A 161 7.92 -0.44 23.90
C VAL A 161 8.62 -1.44 24.83
N GLY A 162 9.38 -2.40 24.26
CA GLY A 162 10.26 -3.28 25.01
C GLY A 162 9.81 -4.74 25.09
N TRP A 163 8.68 -5.13 24.48
CA TRP A 163 8.29 -6.54 24.45
C TRP A 163 9.17 -7.32 23.48
N ARG A 164 10.27 -7.88 24.00
CA ARG A 164 11.33 -8.52 23.22
C ARG A 164 10.84 -9.66 22.32
N ALA A 165 9.79 -10.38 22.69
CA ALA A 165 9.24 -11.47 21.87
C ALA A 165 8.64 -10.95 20.56
N ALA A 166 8.12 -9.72 20.56
CA ALA A 166 7.48 -9.12 19.39
C ALA A 166 8.45 -8.77 18.26
N ARG A 167 9.79 -8.87 18.47
CA ARG A 167 10.82 -8.77 17.41
C ARG A 167 10.64 -9.79 16.27
N HIS A 168 9.83 -10.82 16.52
CA HIS A 168 9.50 -11.87 15.55
C HIS A 168 8.30 -11.53 14.65
N TRP A 169 7.73 -10.32 14.77
CA TRP A 169 6.65 -9.84 13.91
C TRP A 169 6.84 -10.09 12.40
N PRO A 170 8.06 -10.04 11.80
CA PRO A 170 8.17 -10.25 10.36
C PRO A 170 7.75 -11.65 9.92
N LEU A 171 7.73 -12.63 10.83
CA LEU A 171 7.23 -13.97 10.53
C LEU A 171 5.72 -14.00 10.24
N ALA A 172 4.96 -12.96 10.63
CA ALA A 172 3.56 -12.82 10.23
C ALA A 172 3.41 -12.73 8.70
N PHE A 173 4.42 -12.22 7.98
CA PHE A 173 4.42 -12.27 6.52
C PHE A 173 4.47 -13.70 5.96
N LEU A 174 5.02 -14.69 6.69
CA LEU A 174 4.96 -16.08 6.25
C LEU A 174 3.53 -16.64 6.33
N ALA A 175 2.76 -16.23 7.34
CA ALA A 175 1.35 -16.57 7.44
C ALA A 175 0.56 -15.92 6.29
N LEU A 176 0.85 -14.64 5.97
CA LEU A 176 0.25 -13.96 4.82
C LEU A 176 0.64 -14.64 3.48
N ALA A 177 1.92 -14.99 3.31
CA ALA A 177 2.41 -15.69 2.12
C ALA A 177 1.72 -17.05 1.95
N ALA A 178 1.60 -17.84 3.02
CA ALA A 178 0.88 -19.11 2.98
C ALA A 178 -0.60 -18.92 2.63
N PHE A 179 -1.24 -17.92 3.23
CA PHE A 179 -2.63 -17.57 2.92
C PHE A 179 -2.82 -17.19 1.45
N LEU A 180 -1.98 -16.28 0.93
CA LEU A 180 -2.03 -15.84 -0.47
C LEU A 180 -1.69 -16.99 -1.43
N PHE A 181 -0.73 -17.84 -1.10
CA PHE A 181 -0.39 -19.01 -1.91
C PHE A 181 -1.57 -19.96 -2.13
N VAL A 182 -2.45 -20.08 -1.13
CA VAL A 182 -3.64 -20.91 -1.24
C VAL A 182 -4.76 -20.13 -1.92
N ARG A 183 -4.99 -18.87 -1.57
CA ARG A 183 -6.23 -18.13 -1.91
C ARG A 183 -6.08 -16.99 -2.93
N SER A 184 -4.90 -16.72 -3.48
CA SER A 184 -4.75 -15.68 -4.50
C SER A 184 -5.62 -15.96 -5.72
N ASP A 185 -5.66 -17.23 -6.13
CA ASP A 185 -6.26 -17.65 -7.39
C ASP A 185 -7.17 -18.88 -7.17
N PRO A 186 -8.51 -18.73 -7.21
CA PRO A 186 -9.43 -19.81 -6.87
C PRO A 186 -9.44 -20.96 -7.89
N ARG A 187 -8.91 -20.71 -9.10
CA ARG A 187 -8.83 -21.68 -10.20
C ARG A 187 -7.47 -22.38 -10.31
N ALA A 188 -6.45 -21.79 -9.71
CA ALA A 188 -5.13 -22.37 -9.71
C ALA A 188 -5.00 -23.42 -8.61
N TRP A 189 -4.06 -24.33 -8.79
CA TRP A 189 -3.61 -25.20 -7.71
C TRP A 189 -3.13 -24.35 -6.49
N PRO A 190 -3.43 -24.72 -5.23
CA PRO A 190 -3.99 -25.99 -4.79
C PRO A 190 -5.52 -26.04 -4.65
N LEU A 191 -6.24 -24.93 -4.89
CA LEU A 191 -7.69 -24.88 -4.65
C LEU A 191 -8.51 -25.29 -5.87
N GLY A 192 -8.09 -24.85 -7.05
CA GLY A 192 -8.84 -25.03 -8.28
C GLY A 192 -8.46 -26.29 -9.05
N PRO A 193 -9.15 -26.53 -10.17
CA PRO A 193 -8.97 -27.74 -10.96
C PRO A 193 -7.67 -27.74 -11.79
N ALA A 194 -7.05 -26.57 -12.02
CA ALA A 194 -5.86 -26.47 -12.85
C ALA A 194 -4.65 -27.17 -12.20
N GLY A 195 -3.81 -27.81 -13.01
CA GLY A 195 -2.56 -28.40 -12.54
C GLY A 195 -1.53 -27.36 -12.10
N VAL A 196 -0.47 -27.79 -11.42
CA VAL A 196 0.62 -26.89 -10.96
C VAL A 196 1.23 -26.12 -12.15
N TRP A 197 1.63 -26.82 -13.21
CA TRP A 197 2.28 -26.20 -14.37
C TRP A 197 1.33 -25.38 -15.21
N GLU A 198 0.11 -25.85 -15.41
CA GLU A 198 -0.96 -25.12 -16.10
C GLU A 198 -1.24 -23.78 -15.41
N SER A 199 -1.29 -23.79 -14.07
CA SER A 199 -1.45 -22.57 -13.27
C SER A 199 -0.32 -21.57 -13.50
N MET A 200 0.93 -22.02 -13.72
CA MET A 200 2.07 -21.10 -13.92
C MET A 200 2.13 -20.51 -15.33
N LEU A 201 1.36 -21.04 -16.28
CA LEU A 201 1.25 -20.46 -17.63
C LEU A 201 0.30 -19.25 -17.66
N LEU A 202 -0.51 -19.06 -16.61
CA LEU A 202 -1.40 -17.93 -16.45
C LEU A 202 -0.60 -16.72 -15.91
N PRO A 203 -0.52 -15.59 -16.65
CA PRO A 203 0.35 -14.46 -16.28
C PRO A 203 0.02 -13.84 -14.91
N ASP A 204 -1.27 -13.73 -14.59
CA ASP A 204 -1.81 -13.24 -13.32
C ASP A 204 -1.39 -14.14 -12.16
N VAL A 205 -1.54 -15.46 -12.31
CA VAL A 205 -1.11 -16.43 -11.30
C VAL A 205 0.41 -16.39 -11.12
N LEU A 206 1.18 -16.39 -12.21
CA LEU A 206 2.64 -16.32 -12.15
C LEU A 206 3.09 -15.05 -11.42
N GLN A 207 2.49 -13.90 -11.73
CA GLN A 207 2.73 -12.65 -11.04
C GLN A 207 2.42 -12.76 -9.53
N HIS A 208 1.28 -13.34 -9.15
CA HIS A 208 0.95 -13.57 -7.74
C HIS A 208 1.98 -14.46 -7.04
N ARG A 209 2.45 -15.54 -7.68
CA ARG A 209 3.48 -16.43 -7.09
C ARG A 209 4.83 -15.72 -6.91
N LEU A 210 5.23 -14.88 -7.86
CA LEU A 210 6.44 -14.07 -7.73
C LEU A 210 6.33 -13.10 -6.56
N PHE A 211 5.18 -12.43 -6.39
CA PHE A 211 4.94 -11.56 -5.23
C PHE A 211 4.91 -12.32 -3.90
N ILE A 212 4.34 -13.53 -3.86
CA ILE A 212 4.41 -14.39 -2.67
C ILE A 212 5.86 -14.73 -2.33
N GLY A 213 6.68 -15.10 -3.32
CA GLY A 213 8.11 -15.35 -3.12
C GLY A 213 8.83 -14.12 -2.56
N LEU A 214 8.48 -12.93 -3.05
CA LEU A 214 9.00 -11.67 -2.53
C LEU A 214 8.59 -11.43 -1.07
N ILE A 215 7.32 -11.70 -0.70
CA ILE A 215 6.82 -11.64 0.69
C ILE A 215 7.58 -12.59 1.62
N VAL A 216 7.88 -13.81 1.16
CA VAL A 216 8.70 -14.76 1.93
C VAL A 216 10.12 -14.21 2.12
N GLY A 217 10.74 -13.72 1.04
CA GLY A 217 12.04 -13.06 1.11
C GLY A 217 12.05 -11.92 2.13
N PHE A 218 11.02 -11.06 2.12
CA PHE A 218 10.85 -9.97 3.08
C PHE A 218 10.82 -10.45 4.52
N ALA A 219 9.96 -11.44 4.79
CA ALA A 219 9.79 -12.00 6.10
C ALA A 219 11.13 -12.46 6.66
N LEU A 220 11.88 -13.22 5.87
CA LEU A 220 13.15 -13.82 6.27
C LEU A 220 14.25 -12.77 6.45
N PHE A 221 14.39 -11.81 5.54
CA PHE A 221 15.41 -10.75 5.64
C PHE A 221 15.15 -9.84 6.84
N GLU A 222 13.94 -9.30 6.99
CA GLU A 222 13.64 -8.40 8.12
C GLU A 222 13.71 -9.16 9.46
N TRP A 223 13.25 -10.41 9.51
CA TRP A 223 13.40 -11.25 10.70
C TRP A 223 14.87 -11.52 11.04
N ALA A 224 15.69 -11.86 10.05
CA ALA A 224 17.11 -12.13 10.25
C ALA A 224 17.85 -10.88 10.74
N VAL A 225 17.54 -9.70 10.19
CA VAL A 225 18.10 -8.42 10.66
C VAL A 225 17.66 -8.10 12.09
N ARG A 226 16.36 -8.23 12.40
CA ARG A 226 15.84 -7.94 13.75
C ARG A 226 16.35 -8.87 14.84
N THR A 227 16.71 -10.08 14.47
CA THR A 227 17.21 -11.09 15.40
C THR A 227 18.74 -11.16 15.46
N GLY A 228 19.43 -10.27 14.74
CA GLY A 228 20.90 -10.22 14.72
C GLY A 228 21.57 -11.36 13.94
N ARG A 229 20.80 -12.12 13.14
CA ARG A 229 21.33 -13.16 12.25
C ARG A 229 21.99 -12.57 11.01
N LEU A 230 21.56 -11.39 10.59
CA LEU A 230 22.22 -10.58 9.58
C LEU A 230 22.66 -9.26 10.18
N ALA A 231 23.78 -8.73 9.67
CA ALA A 231 24.27 -7.41 10.05
C ALA A 231 23.20 -6.34 9.74
N ALA A 232 23.06 -5.35 10.61
CA ALA A 232 22.09 -4.27 10.40
C ALA A 232 22.36 -3.48 9.11
N ARG A 233 23.62 -3.39 8.66
CA ARG A 233 23.97 -2.77 7.37
C ARG A 233 24.68 -3.78 6.48
N PRO A 234 24.35 -3.83 5.18
CA PRO A 234 23.33 -3.02 4.48
C PRO A 234 21.89 -3.53 4.64
N TRP A 235 21.68 -4.68 5.29
CA TRP A 235 20.43 -5.45 5.17
C TRP A 235 19.18 -4.79 5.76
N ALA A 236 19.30 -3.92 6.76
CA ALA A 236 18.14 -3.18 7.30
C ALA A 236 17.51 -2.19 6.29
N PHE A 237 18.15 -1.95 5.14
CA PHE A 237 17.61 -1.11 4.08
C PHE A 237 16.70 -1.85 3.09
N VAL A 238 16.71 -3.19 3.09
CA VAL A 238 15.91 -3.99 2.15
C VAL A 238 14.43 -3.74 2.35
N PHE A 239 13.94 -3.85 3.58
CA PHE A 239 12.54 -3.60 3.93
C PHE A 239 12.07 -2.18 3.58
N PRO A 240 12.71 -1.09 4.08
CA PRO A 240 12.25 0.26 3.76
C PRO A 240 12.34 0.61 2.27
N ALA A 241 13.38 0.15 1.55
CA ALA A 241 13.50 0.40 0.12
C ALA A 241 12.33 -0.20 -0.65
N LEU A 242 11.97 -1.43 -0.33
CA LEU A 242 10.92 -2.13 -1.02
C LEU A 242 9.53 -1.66 -0.64
N CYS A 243 9.29 -1.21 0.60
CA CYS A 243 8.05 -0.50 0.94
C CYS A 243 7.95 0.83 0.17
N ALA A 244 9.04 1.59 0.06
CA ALA A 244 9.06 2.85 -0.68
C ALA A 244 8.80 2.64 -2.18
N VAL A 245 9.51 1.69 -2.80
CA VAL A 245 9.36 1.36 -4.23
C VAL A 245 8.00 0.73 -4.50
N GLY A 246 7.56 -0.26 -3.71
CA GLY A 246 6.27 -0.91 -3.88
C GLY A 246 5.10 0.07 -3.69
N GLY A 247 5.17 0.95 -2.68
CA GLY A 247 4.19 2.01 -2.48
C GLY A 247 4.19 3.02 -3.63
N ALA A 248 5.36 3.43 -4.13
CA ALA A 248 5.46 4.33 -5.27
C ALA A 248 4.92 3.70 -6.57
N LEU A 249 5.21 2.42 -6.82
CA LEU A 249 4.69 1.69 -7.97
C LEU A 249 3.17 1.51 -7.89
N LEU A 250 2.63 1.19 -6.70
CA LEU A 250 1.19 1.08 -6.49
C LEU A 250 0.48 2.42 -6.76
N LEU A 251 1.10 3.55 -6.41
CA LEU A 251 0.58 4.88 -6.72
C LEU A 251 0.80 5.28 -8.19
N ALA A 252 1.81 4.74 -8.85
CA ALA A 252 2.14 5.07 -10.23
C ALA A 252 1.31 4.28 -11.25
N HIS A 253 0.72 3.16 -10.83
CA HIS A 253 -0.11 2.32 -11.67
C HIS A 253 -1.58 2.76 -11.57
N SER A 254 -2.12 3.29 -12.67
CA SER A 254 -3.57 3.47 -12.82
C SER A 254 -4.13 2.31 -13.62
N HIS A 255 -5.34 1.91 -13.29
CA HIS A 255 -6.12 1.10 -14.21
C HIS A 255 -6.56 2.02 -15.38
N ALA A 256 -6.96 1.45 -16.50
CA ALA A 256 -7.56 2.21 -17.59
C ALA A 256 -8.67 1.32 -18.13
N MET A 257 -9.78 1.32 -17.41
CA MET A 257 -10.95 0.52 -17.70
C MET A 257 -11.99 1.34 -18.46
N ALA A 258 -12.91 0.66 -19.14
CA ALA A 258 -14.02 1.32 -19.84
C ALA A 258 -15.04 1.99 -18.90
N ASP A 259 -15.06 1.63 -17.61
CA ASP A 259 -15.91 2.22 -16.57
C ASP A 259 -15.06 2.96 -15.53
N LEU A 260 -15.00 4.28 -15.67
CA LEU A 260 -14.18 5.16 -14.83
C LEU A 260 -14.65 5.20 -13.37
N LYS A 261 -15.94 5.00 -13.12
CA LYS A 261 -16.50 5.02 -11.76
C LYS A 261 -16.16 3.76 -11.00
N ALA A 262 -16.38 2.59 -11.62
CA ALA A 262 -16.04 1.30 -11.02
C ALA A 262 -14.53 1.21 -10.74
N GLU A 263 -13.72 1.74 -11.65
CA GLU A 263 -12.29 1.85 -11.49
C GLU A 263 -11.90 2.72 -10.30
N PHE A 264 -12.40 3.97 -10.27
CA PHE A 264 -12.12 4.89 -9.17
C PHE A 264 -12.51 4.27 -7.81
N LEU A 265 -13.66 3.61 -7.74
CA LEU A 265 -14.12 2.99 -6.51
C LEU A 265 -13.22 1.83 -6.04
N THR A 266 -12.44 1.22 -6.95
CA THR A 266 -11.37 0.27 -6.59
C THR A 266 -10.11 1.02 -6.20
N GLU A 267 -9.73 2.05 -6.95
CA GLU A 267 -8.53 2.85 -6.69
C GLU A 267 -8.57 3.57 -5.34
N VAL A 268 -9.74 4.07 -4.93
CA VAL A 268 -9.92 4.83 -3.67
C VAL A 268 -9.52 4.02 -2.44
N THR A 269 -9.57 2.69 -2.51
CA THR A 269 -9.11 1.80 -1.42
C THR A 269 -7.61 1.48 -1.51
N HIS A 270 -7.01 1.57 -2.70
CA HIS A 270 -5.60 1.24 -2.95
C HIS A 270 -4.66 2.43 -2.80
N ALA A 271 -5.08 3.62 -3.22
CA ALA A 271 -4.29 4.84 -3.13
C ALA A 271 -3.81 5.16 -1.69
N PRO A 272 -4.66 5.02 -0.64
CA PRO A 272 -4.19 5.15 0.75
C PRO A 272 -3.14 4.11 1.13
N LEU A 273 -3.26 2.87 0.65
CA LEU A 273 -2.28 1.80 0.93
C LEU A 273 -0.92 2.12 0.28
N GLY A 274 -0.92 2.65 -0.95
CA GLY A 274 0.28 3.12 -1.64
C GLY A 274 0.97 4.24 -0.87
N LEU A 275 0.21 5.25 -0.44
CA LEU A 275 0.72 6.35 0.38
C LEU A 275 1.31 5.86 1.71
N LEU A 276 0.62 4.96 2.41
CA LEU A 276 1.14 4.35 3.64
C LEU A 276 2.38 3.51 3.39
N GLY A 277 2.47 2.78 2.27
CA GLY A 277 3.67 2.05 1.87
C GLY A 277 4.89 2.95 1.70
N VAL A 278 4.71 4.09 1.04
CA VAL A 278 5.75 5.13 0.89
C VAL A 278 6.16 5.70 2.25
N LEU A 279 5.19 5.99 3.13
CA LEU A 279 5.46 6.47 4.49
C LEU A 279 6.20 5.42 5.34
N ILE A 280 5.81 4.14 5.27
CA ILE A 280 6.50 3.04 5.94
C ILE A 280 7.95 3.00 5.47
N GLY A 281 8.18 3.04 4.16
CA GLY A 281 9.49 2.99 3.55
C GLY A 281 10.40 4.11 4.03
N TRP A 282 10.01 5.37 3.85
CA TRP A 282 10.86 6.52 4.19
C TRP A 282 11.00 6.75 5.70
N ALA A 283 9.97 6.47 6.50
CA ALA A 283 10.09 6.59 7.95
C ALA A 283 10.99 5.49 8.55
N ARG A 284 10.93 4.26 8.04
CA ARG A 284 11.88 3.21 8.44
C ARG A 284 13.29 3.46 7.89
N TRP A 285 13.42 4.01 6.69
CA TRP A 285 14.71 4.45 6.14
C TRP A 285 15.39 5.46 7.08
N LEU A 286 14.65 6.47 7.53
CA LEU A 286 15.13 7.46 8.49
C LEU A 286 15.44 6.86 9.86
N GLU A 287 14.64 5.92 10.37
CA GLU A 287 14.93 5.23 11.64
C GLU A 287 16.29 4.50 11.58
N VAL A 288 16.64 3.88 10.45
CA VAL A 288 17.90 3.13 10.28
C VAL A 288 19.08 4.06 9.95
N ARG A 289 18.86 5.10 9.14
CA ARG A 289 19.90 6.07 8.75
C ARG A 289 20.23 7.04 9.88
N LEU A 290 19.23 7.48 10.64
CA LEU A 290 19.28 8.65 11.51
C LEU A 290 18.68 8.36 12.90
N PRO A 291 19.28 7.46 13.69
CA PRO A 291 18.81 7.16 15.05
C PRO A 291 18.76 8.40 15.97
N GLU A 292 19.59 9.41 15.71
CA GLU A 292 19.59 10.71 16.40
C GLU A 292 18.39 11.61 16.07
N ALA A 293 17.52 11.23 15.11
CA ALA A 293 16.28 11.96 14.79
C ALA A 293 15.20 11.85 15.88
N GLY A 294 15.44 11.04 16.92
CA GLY A 294 14.48 10.77 17.97
C GLY A 294 13.47 9.70 17.57
N PRO A 295 12.40 9.52 18.37
CA PRO A 295 11.53 8.37 18.26
C PRO A 295 10.49 8.47 17.14
N ALA A 296 10.33 9.62 16.48
CA ALA A 296 9.22 9.85 15.56
C ALA A 296 9.22 8.91 14.34
N PRO A 297 10.32 8.74 13.55
CA PRO A 297 10.29 7.90 12.36
C PRO A 297 9.92 6.45 12.67
N GLY A 298 10.39 5.95 13.81
CA GLY A 298 10.05 4.60 14.26
C GLY A 298 8.57 4.42 14.60
N TRP A 299 7.91 5.42 15.20
CA TRP A 299 6.47 5.35 15.45
C TRP A 299 5.66 5.51 14.16
N VAL A 300 6.10 6.38 13.24
CA VAL A 300 5.40 6.65 11.97
C VAL A 300 5.25 5.39 11.14
N TRP A 301 6.32 4.63 10.87
CA TRP A 301 6.19 3.45 10.00
C TRP A 301 5.37 2.32 10.66
N ARG A 302 5.46 2.16 12.00
CA ARG A 302 4.71 1.13 12.71
C ARG A 302 3.21 1.45 12.75
N GLY A 303 2.89 2.71 13.03
CA GLY A 303 1.52 3.21 12.95
C GLY A 303 0.96 3.09 11.54
N ALA A 304 1.74 3.43 10.52
CA ALA A 304 1.35 3.27 9.12
C ALA A 304 1.14 1.79 8.75
N LEU A 305 1.97 0.87 9.22
CA LEU A 305 1.79 -0.56 9.02
C LEU A 305 0.49 -1.07 9.67
N ALA A 306 0.20 -0.65 10.90
CA ALA A 306 -1.07 -0.96 11.55
C ALA A 306 -2.27 -0.34 10.80
N ALA A 307 -2.12 0.87 10.27
CA ALA A 307 -3.15 1.54 9.48
C ALA A 307 -3.45 0.81 8.15
N VAL A 308 -2.44 0.24 7.48
CA VAL A 308 -2.65 -0.66 6.33
C VAL A 308 -3.55 -1.83 6.72
N GLY A 309 -3.24 -2.49 7.83
CA GLY A 309 -4.07 -3.60 8.33
C GLY A 309 -5.50 -3.17 8.66
N ALA A 310 -5.67 -2.00 9.28
CA ALA A 310 -6.98 -1.44 9.59
C ALA A 310 -7.78 -1.11 8.31
N LEU A 311 -7.18 -0.46 7.32
CA LEU A 311 -7.84 -0.14 6.05
C LEU A 311 -8.33 -1.40 5.32
N LEU A 312 -7.51 -2.45 5.31
CA LEU A 312 -7.89 -3.74 4.74
C LEU A 312 -9.07 -4.41 5.48
N LEU A 313 -9.23 -4.16 6.79
CA LEU A 313 -10.38 -4.64 7.58
C LEU A 313 -11.66 -3.82 7.33
N LEU A 314 -11.51 -2.54 6.99
CA LEU A 314 -12.62 -1.64 6.64
C LEU A 314 -13.09 -1.83 5.20
N TYR A 315 -12.25 -2.42 4.35
CA TYR A 315 -12.53 -2.64 2.93
C TYR A 315 -13.85 -3.38 2.73
N ARG A 316 -14.70 -2.85 1.86
CA ARG A 316 -15.91 -3.51 1.36
C ARG A 316 -15.97 -3.34 -0.15
N GLU A 317 -16.37 -4.40 -0.84
CA GLU A 317 -16.40 -4.40 -2.31
C GLU A 317 -17.79 -4.04 -2.89
N GLY A 318 -18.81 -3.95 -2.04
CA GLY A 318 -20.19 -3.59 -2.42
C GLY A 318 -21.18 -4.73 -2.21
#